data_AF-A0A9D1KWD0-F1
#
_entry.id   AF-A0A9D1KWD0-F1
#
_cell.length_a   1.000
_cell.length_b   1.000
_cell.length_c   1.000
_cell.angle_alpha   90.00
_cell.angle_beta   90.00
_cell.angle_gamma   90.00
#
_symmetry.space_group_name_H-M   'P 1'
#
loop_
_entity.id
_entity.type
_entity.pdbx_description
1 polymer ?
#
loop_
_entity_poly.entity_id
_entity_poly.type
_entity_poly.pdbx_seq_one_letter_code
_entity_poly.pdbx_strand_id
1 'polypeptide(L)' 'MWSNKVRPVERLYLRGMNQNDFGDLAEILQNPKVMYAYEHDFSNNDVQEWLDRQIERYKTF' A
#
# COMPACT_ATOMS: atom_id res chain seq x y z
N MET A 1 -4.55 31.53 30.44
CA MET A 1 -5.33 31.00 29.30
C MET A 1 -4.44 31.10 28.08
N TRP A 2 -4.07 29.98 27.45
CA TRP A 2 -3.73 29.73 26.03
C TRP A 2 -3.11 28.32 25.99
N SER A 3 -3.94 27.30 26.19
CA SER A 3 -3.51 25.92 25.93
C SER A 3 -3.69 25.64 24.45
N ASN A 4 -2.65 25.88 23.65
CA ASN A 4 -2.59 25.34 22.30
C ASN A 4 -2.24 23.86 22.38
N LYS A 5 -3.25 23.03 22.68
CA LYS A 5 -3.15 21.58 22.60
C LYS A 5 -3.44 21.17 21.16
N VAL A 6 -2.40 21.00 20.35
CA VAL A 6 -2.53 20.32 19.05
C VAL A 6 -2.85 18.84 19.35
N ARG A 7 -3.97 18.35 18.83
CA ARG A 7 -4.45 16.97 19.04
C ARG A 7 -3.51 15.96 18.38
N PRO A 8 -3.20 14.80 19.01
CA PRO A 8 -2.44 13.74 18.36
C PRO A 8 -3.20 13.22 17.13
N VAL A 9 -2.50 12.91 16.05
CA VAL A 9 -3.08 12.43 14.77
C VAL A 9 -3.59 10.98 14.90
N GLU A 10 -4.82 10.79 15.34
CA GLU A 10 -5.48 9.46 15.45
C GLU A 10 -5.87 8.81 14.09
N ARG A 11 -5.61 9.47 12.95
CA ARG A 11 -6.18 9.06 11.64
C ARG A 11 -5.26 8.23 10.74
N LEU A 12 -4.04 7.93 11.19
CA LEU A 12 -3.07 7.14 10.42
C LEU A 12 -2.62 5.95 11.25
N TYR A 13 -2.88 4.75 10.73
CA TYR A 13 -2.34 3.51 11.27
C TYR A 13 -1.80 2.66 10.12
N LEU A 14 -0.81 1.84 10.43
CA LEU A 14 -0.29 0.82 9.53
C LEU A 14 -0.83 -0.53 9.97
N ARG A 15 -1.17 -1.38 9.00
CA ARG A 15 -1.53 -2.78 9.22
C ARG A 15 -0.80 -3.65 8.20
N GLY A 16 -0.63 -4.92 8.51
CA GLY A 16 -0.19 -5.90 7.51
C GLY A 16 -1.19 -5.96 6.35
N MET A 17 -0.65 -6.08 5.14
CA MET A 17 -1.44 -6.40 3.96
C MET A 17 -1.98 -7.83 4.05
N ASN A 18 -3.13 -8.06 3.43
CA ASN A 18 -3.75 -9.37 3.25
C ASN A 18 -4.38 -9.46 1.84
N GLN A 19 -4.88 -10.65 1.48
CA GLN A 19 -5.39 -10.91 0.13
C GLN A 19 -6.61 -10.05 -0.26
N ASN A 20 -7.37 -9.53 0.70
CA ASN A 20 -8.48 -8.62 0.39
C ASN A 20 -8.01 -7.25 -0.11
N ASP A 21 -6.72 -6.93 0.01
CA ASP A 21 -6.14 -5.66 -0.42
C ASP A 21 -5.77 -5.65 -1.91
N PHE A 22 -5.96 -6.77 -2.63
CA PHE A 22 -5.59 -6.90 -4.05
C PHE A 22 -6.22 -5.80 -4.91
N GLY A 23 -7.51 -5.52 -4.74
CA GLY A 23 -8.23 -4.53 -5.56
C GLY A 23 -7.66 -3.13 -5.40
N ASP A 24 -7.52 -2.68 -4.15
CA ASP A 24 -6.96 -1.37 -3.82
C ASP A 24 -5.49 -1.26 -4.28
N LEU A 25 -4.72 -2.34 -4.16
CA LEU A 25 -3.33 -2.40 -4.60
C LEU A 25 -3.21 -2.33 -6.13
N ALA A 26 -4.08 -3.04 -6.86
CA ALA A 26 -4.12 -3.01 -8.31
C ALA A 26 -4.45 -1.60 -8.82
N GLU A 27 -5.41 -0.91 -8.19
CA GLU A 27 -5.75 0.47 -8.55
C GLU A 27 -4.53 1.41 -8.46
N ILE A 28 -3.66 1.20 -7.48
CA ILE A 28 -2.44 2.00 -7.30
C ILE A 28 -1.36 1.60 -8.32
N LEU A 29 -1.04 0.31 -8.40
CA LEU A 29 0.09 -0.19 -9.19
C LEU A 29 -0.15 -0.17 -10.70
N GLN A 30 -1.41 -0.25 -11.14
CA GLN A 30 -1.77 -0.22 -12.55
C GLN A 30 -2.17 1.19 -13.02
N ASN A 31 -2.09 2.19 -12.14
CA ASN A 31 -2.48 3.55 -12.49
C ASN A 31 -1.48 4.14 -13.51
N PRO A 32 -1.91 4.47 -14.74
CA PRO A 32 -1.01 4.96 -15.78
C PRO A 32 -0.32 6.28 -15.43
N LYS A 33 -0.87 7.08 -14.49
CA LYS A 33 -0.21 8.31 -14.00
C LYS A 33 0.91 8.02 -13.01
N VAL A 34 0.84 6.91 -12.28
CA VAL A 34 1.89 6.43 -11.36
C VAL A 34 2.97 5.69 -12.17
N MET A 35 2.55 5.02 -13.24
CA MET A 35 3.42 4.22 -14.08
C MET A 35 4.43 5.02 -14.90
N TYR A 36 4.25 6.33 -15.07
CA TYR A 36 5.28 7.14 -15.76
C TYR A 36 6.66 7.08 -15.06
N ALA A 37 6.72 6.75 -13.77
CA ALA A 37 7.97 6.59 -13.03
C ALA A 37 8.57 5.16 -13.07
N TYR A 38 7.81 4.17 -13.55
CA TYR A 38 8.21 2.76 -13.58
C TYR A 38 8.00 2.24 -15.00
N GLU A 39 9.07 1.86 -15.70
CA GLU A 39 9.07 1.40 -17.11
C GLU A 39 8.33 0.07 -17.36
N HIS A 40 7.36 -0.29 -16.53
CA HIS A 40 6.69 -1.59 -16.53
C HIS A 40 5.21 -1.45 -16.18
N ASP A 41 4.33 -1.80 -17.12
CA ASP A 41 2.89 -1.92 -16.87
C ASP A 41 2.63 -3.15 -16.00
N PHE A 42 2.03 -2.97 -14.82
CA PHE A 42 1.67 -4.09 -13.95
C PHE A 42 0.42 -4.81 -14.47
N SER A 43 0.53 -6.11 -14.78
CA SER A 43 -0.64 -6.97 -14.98
C SER A 43 -1.24 -7.37 -13.62
N ASN A 44 -2.45 -7.95 -13.64
CA ASN A 44 -3.05 -8.53 -12.42
C ASN A 44 -2.17 -9.61 -11.79
N ASN A 45 -1.43 -10.37 -12.61
CA ASN A 45 -0.50 -11.38 -12.11
C ASN A 45 0.69 -10.75 -11.39
N ASP A 46 1.24 -9.66 -11.93
CA ASP A 46 2.35 -8.95 -11.31
C ASP A 46 1.94 -8.34 -9.95
N VAL A 47 0.71 -7.82 -9.87
CA VAL A 47 0.14 -7.33 -8.60
C VAL A 47 0.00 -8.47 -7.59
N GLN A 48 -0.50 -9.63 -8.00
CA GLN A 48 -0.65 -10.79 -7.12
C GLN A 48 0.70 -11.29 -6.61
N GLU A 49 1.68 -11.47 -7.50
CA GLU A 49 3.02 -11.89 -7.11
C GLU A 49 3.67 -10.91 -6.15
N TRP A 50 3.45 -9.60 -6.35
CA TRP A 50 3.97 -8.58 -5.47
C TRP A 50 3.33 -8.65 -4.08
N LEU A 51 2.01 -8.80 -4.00
CA LEU A 51 1.26 -8.91 -2.76
C LEU A 51 1.70 -10.14 -1.96
N ASP A 52 1.82 -11.28 -2.62
CA ASP A 52 2.27 -12.53 -2.01
C ASP A 52 3.69 -12.38 -1.43
N ARG A 53 4.59 -11.73 -2.18
CA ARG A 53 5.95 -11.43 -1.69
C ARG A 53 5.94 -10.51 -0.47
N GLN A 54 5.06 -9.50 -0.41
CA GLN A 54 4.98 -8.64 0.79
C GLN A 54 4.43 -9.39 2.00
N ILE A 55 3.39 -10.20 1.81
CA ILE A 55 2.80 -11.01 2.88
C ILE A 55 3.84 -12.01 3.42
N GLU A 56 4.63 -12.63 2.54
CA GLU A 56 5.68 -13.55 2.95
C GLU A 56 6.82 -12.84 3.70
N ARG A 57 7.18 -11.62 3.29
CA ARG A 57 8.17 -10.81 4.02
C ARG A 57 7.76 -10.54 5.46
N TYR A 58 6.48 -10.33 5.75
CA TYR A 58 6.02 -10.14 7.13
C TYR A 58 6.26 -11.34 8.04
N LYS A 59 6.44 -12.55 7.49
CA LYS A 59 6.70 -13.77 8.28
C LYS A 59 8.16 -13.98 8.61
N THR A 60 9.06 -13.30 7.89
CA THR A 60 10.51 -13.47 8.00
C THR A 60 11.19 -12.35 8.80
N PHE A 61 10.43 -11.37 9.29
CA PHE A 61 10.83 -10.36 10.27
C PHE A 61 10.13 -10.60 11.61
#